data_AF-A0A8T4Y8U6-F1
#
_entry.id   AF-A0A8T4Y8U6-F1
#
_cell.length_a   1.000
_cell.length_b   1.000
_cell.length_c   1.000
_cell.angle_alpha   90.00
_cell.angle_beta   90.00
_cell.angle_gamma   90.00
#
_symmetry.space_group_name_H-M   'P 1'
#
loop_
_entity.id
_entity.type
_entity.pdbx_description
1 polymer ?
#
loop_
_entity_poly.entity_id
_entity_poly.type
_entity_poly.pdbx_seq_one_letter_code
_entity_poly.pdbx_strand_id
1 'polypeptide(L)'
;MKQPIEGYLIESVEKVIFDVKGLVHPPDRVVAFPRFIPSQNGARIRKDNKYAKVYGLSERFAFLEKSLPEYVMLDPVFDEKLCEVPLNKIKKVYNPTNRLKKLINAKSLDSLEKIALECVRLLKDYASVPWDKLGVSGSLLVDLHTGASDIDLVVYGVENCLKVYSALRKLRDEGDTSFKPYSLDDLRKLFDFRSKDTMMSFEDFVAVEHRKAFQGKFSNIDYFIRFVKDWNEVDEKYGDVRYRNCGYAKIEATVADDAESIFTPCTYQIEDAKIVEGPKLQPIKEIASFRGRFCEQAKKGETVIAQGKMEHVTDTRRKSEHFRLLLGNKPSDYMILKH
;
A
#
# COMPACT_ATOMS: atom_id res chain seq x y z
N MET A 1 -10.85 11.62 18.01
CA MET A 1 -9.92 10.53 17.59
C MET A 1 -9.37 10.92 16.23
N LYS A 2 -8.06 10.79 15.96
CA LYS A 2 -7.54 11.03 14.60
C LYS A 2 -8.14 10.00 13.63
N GLN A 3 -8.51 10.43 12.43
CA GLN A 3 -9.03 9.54 11.39
C GLN A 3 -7.95 8.49 11.04
N PRO A 4 -8.31 7.21 10.86
CA PRO A 4 -7.34 6.19 10.46
C PRO A 4 -6.77 6.54 9.09
N ILE A 5 -5.51 6.20 8.86
CA ILE A 5 -4.79 6.40 7.59
C ILE A 5 -4.21 5.07 7.10
N GLU A 6 -3.57 5.07 5.93
CA GLU A 6 -2.86 3.93 5.37
C GLU A 6 -2.10 3.09 6.43
N GLY A 7 -2.26 1.77 6.34
CA GLY A 7 -1.71 0.79 7.29
C GLY A 7 -2.64 0.44 8.46
N TYR A 8 -3.65 1.26 8.75
CA TYR A 8 -4.71 0.93 9.71
C TYR A 8 -5.70 -0.07 9.10
N LEU A 9 -6.39 -0.81 9.98
CA LEU A 9 -7.59 -1.56 9.61
C LEU A 9 -8.80 -1.00 10.36
N ILE A 10 -9.98 -1.11 9.76
CA ILE A 10 -11.25 -0.80 10.43
C ILE A 10 -12.18 -2.00 10.35
N GLU A 11 -13.00 -2.20 11.39
CA GLU A 11 -14.07 -3.21 11.40
C GLU A 11 -15.41 -2.51 11.44
N SER A 12 -16.30 -2.87 10.50
CA SER A 12 -17.66 -2.35 10.47
C SER A 12 -18.57 -3.06 11.47
N VAL A 13 -19.79 -2.54 11.68
CA VAL A 13 -20.81 -3.20 12.51
C VAL A 13 -21.22 -4.57 11.96
N GLU A 14 -21.08 -4.79 10.65
CA GLU A 14 -21.29 -6.08 9.98
C GLU A 14 -20.10 -7.05 10.12
N LYS A 15 -19.11 -6.69 10.94
CA LYS A 15 -17.88 -7.46 11.23
C LYS A 15 -16.97 -7.65 10.01
N VAL A 16 -17.15 -6.89 8.93
CA VAL A 16 -16.18 -6.88 7.83
C VAL A 16 -14.98 -6.05 8.24
N ILE A 17 -13.77 -6.54 7.97
CA ILE A 17 -12.52 -5.84 8.26
C ILE A 17 -11.94 -5.30 6.94
N PHE A 18 -11.62 -4.01 6.93
CA PHE A 18 -11.16 -3.28 5.76
C PHE A 18 -9.73 -2.77 5.95
N ASP A 19 -8.95 -2.82 4.87
CA ASP A 19 -7.67 -2.11 4.74
C ASP A 19 -7.94 -0.63 4.46
N VAL A 20 -7.52 0.28 5.34
CA VAL A 20 -7.64 1.73 5.11
C VAL A 20 -6.68 2.17 4.01
N LYS A 21 -7.16 3.00 3.08
CA LYS A 21 -6.44 3.34 1.84
C LYS A 21 -6.22 4.83 1.65
N GLY A 22 -4.95 5.24 1.55
CA GLY A 22 -4.56 6.64 1.43
C GLY A 22 -4.50 7.37 2.77
N LEU A 23 -4.28 8.68 2.71
CA LEU A 23 -4.05 9.55 3.87
C LEU A 23 -5.16 10.59 4.06
N VAL A 24 -6.00 10.76 3.04
CA VAL A 24 -7.06 11.76 2.96
C VAL A 24 -8.37 11.04 2.68
N HIS A 25 -9.43 11.44 3.37
CA HIS A 25 -10.71 10.75 3.34
C HIS A 25 -11.87 11.76 3.38
N PRO A 26 -13.05 11.41 2.84
CA PRO A 26 -14.24 12.24 2.99
C PRO A 26 -14.54 12.54 4.47
N PRO A 27 -15.18 13.67 4.81
CA PRO A 27 -15.39 14.09 6.20
C PRO A 27 -16.18 13.10 7.07
N ASP A 28 -17.10 12.34 6.46
CA ASP A 28 -18.02 11.42 7.12
C ASP A 28 -17.75 9.94 6.80
N ARG A 29 -16.67 9.65 6.05
CA ARG A 29 -16.34 8.29 5.58
C ARG A 29 -14.84 8.01 5.67
N VAL A 30 -14.47 6.75 5.53
CA VAL A 30 -13.07 6.31 5.37
C VAL A 30 -12.98 5.48 4.11
N VAL A 31 -12.08 5.86 3.20
CA VAL A 31 -11.75 5.03 2.03
C VAL A 31 -11.03 3.78 2.53
N ALA A 32 -11.68 2.62 2.42
CA ALA A 32 -11.15 1.37 2.93
C ALA A 32 -11.73 0.18 2.17
N PHE A 33 -10.89 -0.80 1.85
CA PHE A 33 -11.26 -1.93 0.99
C PHE A 33 -11.38 -3.22 1.80
N PRO A 34 -12.42 -4.07 1.58
CA PRO A 34 -12.58 -5.32 2.29
C PRO A 34 -11.34 -6.20 2.23
N ARG A 35 -10.89 -6.69 3.38
CA ARG A 35 -9.73 -7.59 3.49
C ARG A 35 -10.10 -8.92 4.11
N PHE A 36 -10.88 -8.89 5.19
CA PHE A 36 -11.41 -10.08 5.85
C PHE A 36 -12.91 -9.99 5.98
N ILE A 37 -13.62 -10.96 5.40
CA ILE A 37 -15.08 -10.99 5.34
C ILE A 37 -15.56 -12.18 6.16
N PRO A 38 -16.55 -12.01 7.06
CA PRO A 38 -17.16 -13.13 7.77
C PRO A 38 -17.63 -14.22 6.80
N SER A 39 -17.21 -15.47 7.03
CA SER A 39 -17.54 -16.60 6.17
C SER A 39 -17.48 -17.91 6.94
N GLN A 40 -18.53 -18.73 6.85
CA GLN A 40 -18.58 -20.04 7.52
C GLN A 40 -17.50 -21.02 7.02
N ASN A 41 -17.07 -20.84 5.77
CA ASN A 41 -16.00 -21.61 5.13
C ASN A 41 -14.64 -20.88 5.19
N GLY A 42 -14.55 -19.80 5.97
CA GLY A 42 -13.33 -19.02 6.13
C GLY A 42 -12.22 -19.81 6.82
N ALA A 43 -11.01 -19.78 6.26
CA ALA A 43 -9.84 -20.46 6.81
C ALA A 43 -9.18 -19.71 7.98
N ARG A 44 -9.55 -18.45 8.23
CA ARG A 44 -8.98 -17.63 9.31
C ARG A 44 -9.97 -17.53 10.45
N ILE A 45 -9.51 -17.79 11.67
CA ILE A 45 -10.37 -17.88 12.85
C ILE A 45 -9.94 -16.81 13.85
N ARG A 46 -10.91 -16.04 14.34
CA ARG A 46 -10.70 -15.08 15.42
C ARG A 46 -11.82 -15.23 16.43
N LYS A 47 -11.46 -15.73 17.61
CA LYS A 47 -12.44 -16.20 18.61
C LYS A 47 -13.40 -17.19 17.93
N ASP A 48 -14.71 -16.98 18.05
CA ASP A 48 -15.73 -17.87 17.48
C ASP A 48 -16.13 -17.52 16.04
N ASN A 49 -15.44 -16.58 15.36
CA ASN A 49 -15.82 -16.13 14.02
C ASN A 49 -14.78 -16.58 12.99
N LYS A 50 -15.27 -17.07 11.85
CA LYS A 50 -14.47 -17.45 10.68
C LYS A 50 -14.49 -16.37 9.61
N TYR A 51 -13.37 -16.17 8.94
CA TYR A 51 -13.17 -15.13 7.92
C TYR A 51 -12.51 -15.70 6.67
N ALA A 52 -12.99 -15.25 5.51
CA ALA A 52 -12.30 -15.38 4.23
C ALA A 52 -11.42 -14.14 3.99
N LYS A 53 -10.22 -14.33 3.43
CA LYS A 53 -9.32 -13.24 3.04
C LYS A 53 -9.51 -12.96 1.55
N VAL A 54 -9.76 -11.70 1.19
CA VAL A 54 -10.01 -11.28 -0.19
C VAL A 54 -8.90 -10.35 -0.69
N TYR A 55 -8.35 -10.69 -1.86
CA TYR A 55 -7.21 -9.98 -2.45
C TYR A 55 -7.61 -9.14 -3.65
N GLY A 56 -8.31 -9.73 -4.62
CA GLY A 56 -8.63 -9.09 -5.90
C GLY A 56 -9.56 -7.89 -5.73
N LEU A 57 -9.27 -6.79 -6.43
CA LEU A 57 -10.09 -5.59 -6.36
C LEU A 57 -11.52 -5.85 -6.85
N SER A 58 -11.68 -6.63 -7.93
CA SER A 58 -12.98 -7.04 -8.47
C SER A 58 -13.80 -7.84 -7.46
N GLU A 59 -13.20 -8.80 -6.76
CA GLU A 59 -13.87 -9.59 -5.71
C GLU A 59 -14.33 -8.72 -4.55
N ARG A 60 -13.52 -7.72 -4.16
CA ARG A 60 -13.86 -6.76 -3.10
C ARG A 60 -15.08 -5.92 -3.47
N PHE A 61 -15.12 -5.37 -4.69
CA PHE A 61 -16.28 -4.62 -5.18
C PHE A 61 -17.52 -5.52 -5.32
N ALA A 62 -17.38 -6.70 -5.92
CA ALA A 62 -18.49 -7.64 -6.09
C ALA A 62 -19.13 -8.04 -4.75
N PHE A 63 -18.32 -8.23 -3.71
CA PHE A 63 -18.84 -8.47 -2.36
C PHE A 63 -19.66 -7.29 -1.83
N LEU A 64 -19.13 -6.06 -1.93
CA LEU A 64 -19.82 -4.88 -1.41
C LEU A 64 -21.08 -4.57 -2.20
N GLU A 65 -21.03 -4.58 -3.53
CA GLU A 65 -22.20 -4.34 -4.37
C GLU A 65 -23.34 -5.31 -4.08
N LYS A 66 -23.00 -6.56 -3.73
CA LYS A 66 -23.98 -7.59 -3.37
C LYS A 66 -24.50 -7.45 -1.93
N SER A 67 -23.63 -7.12 -0.97
CA SER A 67 -23.92 -7.32 0.46
C SER A 67 -24.03 -6.03 1.26
N LEU A 68 -23.31 -4.98 0.85
CA LEU A 68 -23.17 -3.69 1.52
C LEU A 68 -23.06 -2.56 0.46
N PRO A 69 -24.05 -2.42 -0.45
CA PRO A 69 -23.96 -1.51 -1.59
C PRO A 69 -23.79 -0.04 -1.17
N GLU A 70 -24.23 0.33 0.03
CA GLU A 70 -24.07 1.68 0.58
C GLU A 70 -22.62 2.07 0.93
N TYR A 71 -21.69 1.09 0.89
CA TYR A 71 -20.24 1.32 1.06
C TYR A 71 -19.54 1.54 -0.28
N VAL A 72 -20.27 1.55 -1.39
CA VAL A 72 -19.73 1.77 -2.72
C VAL A 72 -20.21 3.11 -3.24
N MET A 73 -19.32 4.09 -3.26
CA MET A 73 -19.64 5.49 -3.56
C MET A 73 -18.92 5.95 -4.83
N LEU A 74 -19.57 6.79 -5.63
CA LEU A 74 -18.87 7.62 -6.61
C LEU A 74 -18.35 8.85 -5.86
N ASP A 75 -17.05 8.89 -5.58
CA ASP A 75 -16.44 9.99 -4.85
C ASP A 75 -16.32 11.23 -5.75
N PRO A 76 -16.86 12.40 -5.36
CA PRO A 76 -16.85 13.61 -6.19
C PRO A 76 -15.49 14.33 -6.25
N VAL A 77 -14.56 14.01 -5.36
CA VAL A 77 -13.20 14.58 -5.31
C VAL A 77 -12.22 13.70 -6.10
N PHE A 78 -12.32 12.38 -5.96
CA PHE A 78 -11.48 11.43 -6.69
C PHE A 78 -12.02 11.03 -8.07
N ASP A 79 -13.29 11.38 -8.38
CA ASP A 79 -13.99 11.05 -9.62
C ASP A 79 -13.88 9.56 -9.97
N GLU A 80 -14.16 8.73 -8.96
CA GLU A 80 -13.95 7.29 -9.00
C GLU A 80 -14.94 6.55 -8.09
N LYS A 81 -15.29 5.33 -8.47
CA LYS A 81 -16.07 4.43 -7.62
C LYS A 81 -15.16 3.83 -6.56
N LEU A 82 -15.37 4.16 -5.29
CA LEU A 82 -14.54 3.76 -4.16
C LEU A 82 -15.32 2.97 -3.10
N CYS A 83 -14.57 2.20 -2.33
CA CYS A 83 -15.06 1.56 -1.10
C CYS A 83 -14.93 2.56 0.05
N GLU A 84 -16.04 3.11 0.52
CA GLU A 84 -16.07 4.14 1.56
C GLU A 84 -17.00 3.75 2.70
N VAL A 85 -16.40 3.47 3.86
CA VAL A 85 -17.14 3.05 5.06
C VAL A 85 -17.59 4.29 5.85
N PRO A 86 -18.90 4.49 6.10
CA PRO A 86 -19.41 5.56 6.93
C PRO A 86 -18.83 5.52 8.35
N LEU A 87 -18.46 6.68 8.91
CA LEU A 87 -17.87 6.75 10.26
C LEU A 87 -18.79 6.15 11.33
N ASN A 88 -20.11 6.33 11.21
CA ASN A 88 -21.11 5.77 12.13
C ASN A 88 -21.27 4.24 12.00
N LYS A 89 -20.72 3.62 10.95
CA LYS A 89 -20.70 2.17 10.75
C LYS A 89 -19.39 1.53 11.17
N ILE A 90 -18.37 2.32 11.55
CA ILE A 90 -17.11 1.81 12.07
C ILE A 90 -17.29 1.41 13.53
N LYS A 91 -17.27 0.09 13.78
CA LYS A 91 -17.33 -0.47 15.12
C LYS A 91 -16.01 -0.35 15.86
N LYS A 92 -14.89 -0.52 15.15
CA LYS A 92 -13.55 -0.50 15.75
C LYS A 92 -12.48 -0.07 14.76
N VAL A 93 -11.55 0.75 15.25
CA VAL A 93 -10.32 1.11 14.54
C VAL A 93 -9.15 0.30 15.12
N TYR A 94 -8.39 -0.35 14.25
CA TYR A 94 -7.19 -1.09 14.60
C TYR A 94 -5.95 -0.26 14.25
N ASN A 95 -5.26 0.19 15.29
CA ASN A 95 -4.06 0.99 15.19
C ASN A 95 -2.80 0.09 15.21
N PRO A 96 -1.95 0.12 14.17
CA PRO A 96 -0.74 -0.69 14.08
C PRO A 96 0.25 -0.53 15.23
N THR A 97 0.48 0.71 15.68
CA THR A 97 1.47 1.02 16.72
C THR A 97 0.94 0.57 18.09
N ASN A 98 -0.37 0.69 18.32
CA ASN A 98 -1.01 0.14 19.52
C ASN A 98 -0.95 -1.38 19.57
N ARG A 99 -1.11 -2.07 18.43
CA ARG A 99 -0.96 -3.53 18.40
C ARG A 99 0.48 -3.94 18.70
N LEU A 100 1.48 -3.29 18.09
CA LEU A 100 2.88 -3.58 18.39
C LEU A 100 3.18 -3.38 19.89
N LYS A 101 2.69 -2.28 20.50
CA LYS A 101 2.80 -2.06 21.96
C LYS A 101 2.19 -3.21 22.77
N LYS A 102 1.08 -3.81 22.33
CA LYS A 102 0.50 -4.99 22.98
C LYS A 102 1.41 -6.21 22.85
N LEU A 103 2.00 -6.44 21.68
CA LEU A 103 2.94 -7.56 21.47
C LEU A 103 4.19 -7.43 22.37
N ILE A 104 4.74 -6.22 22.50
CA ILE A 104 5.90 -5.95 23.36
C ILE A 104 5.62 -6.32 24.83
N ASN A 105 4.40 -6.05 25.31
CA ASN A 105 4.00 -6.24 26.70
C ASN A 105 3.27 -7.57 26.96
N ALA A 106 3.12 -8.42 25.93
CA ALA A 106 2.40 -9.68 26.05
C ALA A 106 3.18 -10.69 26.89
N LYS A 107 2.47 -11.42 27.77
CA LYS A 107 3.08 -12.53 28.56
C LYS A 107 3.38 -13.75 27.70
N SER A 108 2.62 -13.94 26.63
CA SER A 108 2.73 -15.06 25.69
C SER A 108 2.48 -14.55 24.28
N LEU A 109 3.32 -15.01 23.36
CA LEU A 109 3.22 -14.74 21.94
C LEU A 109 3.22 -16.09 21.19
N ASP A 110 2.49 -16.18 20.10
CA ASP A 110 2.65 -17.32 19.19
C ASP A 110 3.94 -17.19 18.34
N SER A 111 4.20 -18.19 17.49
CA SER A 111 5.44 -18.24 16.70
C SER A 111 5.59 -17.07 15.74
N LEU A 112 4.53 -16.67 15.04
CA LEU A 112 4.60 -15.58 14.08
C LEU A 112 4.70 -14.23 14.81
N GLU A 113 3.97 -14.05 15.90
CA GLU A 113 4.08 -12.84 16.73
C GLU A 113 5.48 -12.64 17.31
N LYS A 114 6.15 -13.73 17.74
CA LYS A 114 7.55 -13.68 18.22
C LYS A 114 8.50 -13.22 17.11
N ILE A 115 8.43 -13.87 15.94
CA ILE A 115 9.31 -13.55 14.81
C ILE A 115 9.05 -12.12 14.30
N ALA A 116 7.79 -11.67 14.25
CA ALA A 116 7.44 -10.30 13.92
C ALA A 116 8.03 -9.31 14.93
N LEU A 117 7.97 -9.60 16.23
CA LEU A 117 8.55 -8.74 17.26
C LEU A 117 10.08 -8.69 17.18
N GLU A 118 10.74 -9.82 16.91
CA GLU A 118 12.19 -9.88 16.65
C GLU A 118 12.59 -9.04 15.43
N CYS A 119 11.84 -9.16 14.32
CA CYS A 119 12.02 -8.36 13.12
C CYS A 119 11.95 -6.86 13.43
N VAL A 120 10.90 -6.43 14.13
CA VAL A 120 10.71 -5.02 14.48
C VAL A 120 11.79 -4.53 15.46
N ARG A 121 12.22 -5.34 16.44
CA ARG A 121 13.31 -4.99 17.36
C ARG A 121 14.62 -4.75 16.62
N LEU A 122 14.99 -5.67 15.72
CA LEU A 122 16.22 -5.53 14.93
C LEU A 122 16.21 -4.25 14.09
N LEU A 123 15.10 -3.97 13.39
CA LEU A 123 14.94 -2.73 12.61
C LEU A 123 14.99 -1.49 13.50
N LYS A 124 14.29 -1.52 14.65
CA LYS A 124 14.25 -0.40 15.58
C LYS A 124 15.64 -0.05 16.11
N ASP A 125 16.38 -1.06 16.54
CA ASP A 125 17.68 -0.88 17.17
C ASP A 125 18.73 -0.44 16.15
N TYR A 126 18.74 -1.06 14.96
CA TYR A 126 19.66 -0.68 13.89
C TYR A 126 19.34 0.72 13.32
N ALA A 127 18.06 1.05 13.12
CA ALA A 127 17.64 2.35 12.56
C ALA A 127 17.56 3.48 13.61
N SER A 128 17.64 3.15 14.90
CA SER A 128 17.46 4.09 16.03
C SER A 128 16.16 4.90 15.93
N VAL A 129 15.04 4.20 15.68
CA VAL A 129 13.70 4.81 15.60
C VAL A 129 12.87 4.53 16.85
N PRO A 130 11.92 5.41 17.23
CA PRO A 130 11.10 5.21 18.41
C PRO A 130 9.98 4.19 18.16
N TRP A 131 9.57 3.48 19.22
CA TRP A 131 8.55 2.43 19.17
C TRP A 131 7.18 2.89 18.67
N ASP A 132 6.81 4.14 18.89
CA ASP A 132 5.52 4.70 18.51
C ASP A 132 5.43 5.09 17.03
N LYS A 133 6.52 4.94 16.27
CA LYS A 133 6.58 5.11 14.81
C LYS A 133 6.59 3.79 14.05
N LEU A 134 6.64 2.66 14.76
CA LEU A 134 6.61 1.32 14.20
C LEU A 134 5.28 0.65 14.54
N GLY A 135 4.78 -0.18 13.63
CA GLY A 135 3.54 -0.93 13.83
C GLY A 135 3.53 -2.26 13.10
N VAL A 136 2.66 -3.16 13.56
CA VAL A 136 2.29 -4.39 12.83
C VAL A 136 0.93 -4.18 12.16
N SER A 137 0.80 -4.62 10.92
CA SER A 137 -0.41 -4.46 10.11
C SER A 137 -0.95 -5.83 9.67
N GLY A 138 -1.82 -5.83 8.66
CA GLY A 138 -2.34 -7.03 8.01
C GLY A 138 -2.99 -8.00 9.00
N SER A 139 -2.73 -9.29 8.83
CA SER A 139 -3.41 -10.31 9.64
C SER A 139 -2.98 -10.34 11.12
N LEU A 140 -1.73 -9.93 11.42
CA LEU A 140 -1.22 -9.79 12.78
C LEU A 140 -1.91 -8.67 13.56
N LEU A 141 -2.38 -7.62 12.87
CA LEU A 141 -3.08 -6.49 13.49
C LEU A 141 -4.44 -6.84 14.08
N VAL A 142 -5.11 -7.82 13.48
CA VAL A 142 -6.49 -8.20 13.80
C VAL A 142 -6.62 -9.61 14.36
N ASP A 143 -5.51 -10.25 14.75
CA ASP A 143 -5.49 -11.62 15.28
C ASP A 143 -6.12 -12.64 14.30
N LEU A 144 -5.87 -12.48 13.00
CA LEU A 144 -6.36 -13.38 11.94
C LEU A 144 -5.24 -14.08 11.19
N HIS A 145 -3.99 -13.98 11.67
CA HIS A 145 -2.85 -14.64 11.06
C HIS A 145 -2.94 -16.16 11.20
N THR A 146 -2.21 -16.84 10.32
CA THR A 146 -2.06 -18.30 10.25
C THR A 146 -0.58 -18.62 10.05
N GLY A 147 -0.18 -19.89 10.11
CA GLY A 147 1.21 -20.28 9.86
C GLY A 147 1.74 -19.94 8.45
N ALA A 148 0.85 -19.61 7.50
CA ALA A 148 1.18 -19.17 6.15
C ALA A 148 1.02 -17.65 5.96
N SER A 149 1.00 -16.87 7.05
CA SER A 149 0.86 -15.41 6.98
C SER A 149 2.20 -14.71 7.04
N ASP A 150 2.30 -13.64 6.26
CA ASP A 150 3.47 -12.77 6.17
C ASP A 150 3.58 -11.87 7.41
N ILE A 151 4.76 -11.29 7.59
CA ILE A 151 5.05 -10.22 8.54
C ILE A 151 4.76 -8.88 7.85
N ASP A 152 3.55 -8.36 8.06
CA ASP A 152 3.15 -7.04 7.59
C ASP A 152 3.53 -5.97 8.62
N LEU A 153 4.45 -5.06 8.29
CA LEU A 153 4.88 -3.94 9.13
C LEU A 153 4.49 -2.60 8.52
N VAL A 154 4.41 -1.58 9.36
CA VAL A 154 4.25 -0.19 8.93
C VAL A 154 5.18 0.73 9.73
N VAL A 155 5.74 1.72 9.05
CA VAL A 155 6.56 2.78 9.63
C VAL A 155 5.92 4.12 9.31
N TYR A 156 5.81 4.99 10.31
CA TYR A 156 5.20 6.31 10.20
C TYR A 156 6.25 7.43 10.34
N GLY A 157 6.11 8.47 9.53
CA GLY A 157 6.97 9.65 9.55
C GLY A 157 8.09 9.56 8.53
N VAL A 158 8.25 10.58 7.69
CA VAL A 158 9.23 10.63 6.58
C VAL A 158 10.63 10.29 7.09
N GLU A 159 11.08 10.94 8.16
CA GLU A 159 12.42 10.72 8.71
C GLU A 159 12.62 9.27 9.19
N ASN A 160 11.64 8.70 9.89
CA ASN A 160 11.71 7.33 10.40
C ASN A 160 11.66 6.31 9.26
N CYS A 161 10.84 6.57 8.24
CA CYS A 161 10.76 5.73 7.05
C CYS A 161 12.11 5.66 6.34
N LEU A 162 12.76 6.80 6.12
CA LEU A 162 14.07 6.86 5.49
C LEU A 162 15.16 6.15 6.32
N LYS A 163 15.14 6.30 7.65
CA LYS A 163 16.05 5.59 8.56
C LYS A 163 15.85 4.08 8.50
N VAL A 164 14.61 3.59 8.62
CA VAL A 164 14.30 2.16 8.57
C VAL A 164 14.59 1.58 7.19
N TYR A 165 14.25 2.28 6.11
CA TYR A 165 14.56 1.83 4.76
C TYR A 165 16.08 1.70 4.54
N SER A 166 16.85 2.70 4.99
CA SER A 166 18.31 2.67 4.91
C SER A 166 18.92 1.54 5.74
N ALA A 167 18.41 1.31 6.96
CA ALA A 167 18.80 0.20 7.82
C ALA A 167 18.50 -1.15 7.17
N LEU A 168 17.30 -1.30 6.59
CA LEU A 168 16.87 -2.52 5.92
C LEU A 168 17.76 -2.88 4.73
N ARG A 169 18.19 -1.90 3.93
CA ARG A 169 19.16 -2.14 2.85
C ARG A 169 20.47 -2.68 3.41
N LYS A 170 21.05 -2.01 4.41
CA LYS A 170 22.32 -2.44 5.02
C LYS A 170 22.23 -3.84 5.63
N LEU A 171 21.16 -4.12 6.39
CA LEU A 171 20.93 -5.44 6.97
C LEU A 171 20.82 -6.54 5.90
N ARG A 172 20.23 -6.26 4.74
CA ARG A 172 20.19 -7.20 3.61
C ARG A 172 21.57 -7.40 2.99
N ASP A 173 22.36 -6.34 2.86
CA ASP A 173 23.67 -6.36 2.20
C ASP A 173 24.78 -7.00 3.06
N GLU A 174 24.69 -6.92 4.39
CA GLU A 174 25.65 -7.49 5.35
C GLU A 174 25.68 -9.03 5.32
N GLY A 175 24.67 -9.70 4.74
CA GLY A 175 24.70 -11.13 4.43
C GLY A 175 24.53 -12.10 5.62
N ASP A 176 24.89 -11.71 6.85
CA ASP A 176 24.78 -12.53 8.06
C ASP A 176 23.58 -12.19 8.95
N THR A 177 22.62 -11.43 8.42
CA THR A 177 21.39 -11.09 9.14
C THR A 177 20.24 -12.02 8.78
N SER A 178 19.19 -12.00 9.61
CA SER A 178 17.92 -12.70 9.34
C SER A 178 17.15 -12.12 8.14
N PHE A 179 17.51 -10.92 7.66
CA PHE A 179 16.92 -10.31 6.47
C PHE A 179 17.57 -10.86 5.21
N LYS A 180 16.77 -11.44 4.32
CA LYS A 180 17.22 -11.93 3.02
C LYS A 180 16.42 -11.28 1.89
N PRO A 181 17.07 -10.92 0.77
CA PRO A 181 16.34 -10.61 -0.46
C PRO A 181 15.58 -11.85 -0.94
N TYR A 182 14.58 -11.63 -1.80
CA TYR A 182 13.93 -12.74 -2.47
C TYR A 182 14.90 -13.44 -3.43
N SER A 183 14.91 -14.77 -3.38
CA SER A 183 15.55 -15.59 -4.41
C SER A 183 14.76 -15.51 -5.72
N LEU A 184 15.35 -16.02 -6.82
CA LEU A 184 14.63 -16.09 -8.10
C LEU A 184 13.35 -16.93 -8.01
N ASP A 185 13.36 -18.01 -7.22
CA ASP A 185 12.18 -18.85 -7.01
C ASP A 185 11.10 -18.15 -6.17
N ASP A 186 11.52 -17.34 -5.18
CA ASP A 186 10.58 -16.49 -4.44
C ASP A 186 9.96 -15.43 -5.35
N LEU A 187 10.77 -14.78 -6.20
CA LEU A 187 10.29 -13.82 -7.20
C LEU A 187 9.34 -14.46 -8.20
N ARG A 188 9.56 -15.72 -8.60
CA ARG A 188 8.65 -16.45 -9.48
C ARG A 188 7.29 -16.72 -8.83
N LYS A 189 7.28 -17.16 -7.57
CA LYS A 189 6.05 -17.29 -6.78
C LYS A 189 5.33 -15.95 -6.61
N LEU A 190 6.08 -14.88 -6.35
CA LEU A 190 5.53 -13.54 -6.21
C LEU A 190 4.94 -13.04 -7.55
N PHE A 191 5.60 -13.32 -8.66
CA PHE A 191 5.13 -13.01 -10.00
C PHE A 191 3.81 -13.73 -10.30
N ASP A 192 3.72 -15.04 -10.07
CA ASP A 192 2.49 -15.82 -10.30
C ASP A 192 1.30 -15.31 -9.46
N PHE A 193 1.58 -14.77 -8.28
CA PHE A 193 0.57 -14.11 -7.46
C PHE A 193 0.18 -12.73 -8.00
N ARG A 194 1.15 -11.90 -8.41
CA ARG A 194 0.92 -10.50 -8.79
C ARG A 194 0.44 -10.31 -10.23
N SER A 195 0.82 -11.18 -11.15
CA SER A 195 0.51 -11.11 -12.59
C SER A 195 -1.00 -11.14 -12.87
N LYS A 196 -1.78 -11.71 -11.95
CA LYS A 196 -3.26 -11.68 -11.96
C LYS A 196 -3.84 -10.25 -11.90
N ASP A 197 -3.08 -9.31 -11.35
CA ASP A 197 -3.48 -7.93 -11.06
C ASP A 197 -2.57 -6.88 -11.73
N THR A 198 -1.55 -7.28 -12.51
CA THR A 198 -0.58 -6.37 -13.16
C THR A 198 0.04 -7.05 -14.37
N MET A 199 -0.22 -6.55 -15.57
CA MET A 199 0.36 -7.08 -16.81
C MET A 199 1.82 -6.64 -16.96
N MET A 200 2.76 -7.57 -16.80
CA MET A 200 4.18 -7.35 -17.08
C MET A 200 4.88 -8.68 -17.37
N SER A 201 6.00 -8.63 -18.10
CA SER A 201 6.85 -9.80 -18.31
C SER A 201 7.54 -10.22 -17.00
N PHE A 202 8.03 -11.46 -16.93
CA PHE A 202 8.77 -11.91 -15.76
C PHE A 202 10.13 -11.20 -15.68
N GLU A 203 10.74 -10.92 -16.82
CA GLU A 203 12.01 -10.20 -16.94
C GLU A 203 11.90 -8.78 -16.39
N ASP A 204 10.88 -8.01 -16.83
CA ASP A 204 10.61 -6.67 -16.32
C ASP A 204 10.28 -6.69 -14.82
N PHE A 205 9.56 -7.73 -14.37
CA PHE A 205 9.22 -7.92 -12.97
C PHE A 205 10.48 -8.10 -12.11
N VAL A 206 11.35 -9.02 -12.48
CA VAL A 206 12.59 -9.31 -11.74
C VAL A 206 13.53 -8.12 -11.75
N ALA A 207 13.66 -7.41 -12.88
CA ALA A 207 14.53 -6.24 -13.03
C ALA A 207 14.26 -5.19 -11.93
N VAL A 208 12.99 -5.01 -11.56
CA VAL A 208 12.59 -4.05 -10.52
C VAL A 208 12.48 -4.70 -9.14
N GLU A 209 11.79 -5.84 -9.01
CA GLU A 209 11.37 -6.39 -7.72
C GLU A 209 12.54 -6.86 -6.86
N HIS A 210 13.66 -7.28 -7.46
CA HIS A 210 14.87 -7.66 -6.69
C HIS A 210 15.46 -6.46 -5.92
N ARG A 211 15.26 -5.22 -6.43
CA ARG A 211 15.80 -3.98 -5.87
C ARG A 211 15.03 -3.49 -4.64
N LYS A 212 13.78 -3.96 -4.48
CA LYS A 212 12.85 -3.47 -3.44
C LYS A 212 13.20 -4.04 -2.08
N ALA A 213 13.81 -3.22 -1.22
CA ALA A 213 14.24 -3.68 0.10
C ALA A 213 13.09 -3.91 1.06
N PHE A 214 11.96 -3.24 0.86
CA PHE A 214 10.79 -3.29 1.74
C PHE A 214 10.04 -4.62 1.75
N GLN A 215 10.49 -5.59 0.97
CA GLN A 215 9.93 -6.94 0.89
C GLN A 215 11.06 -7.97 0.76
N GLY A 216 10.83 -9.17 1.28
CA GLY A 216 11.81 -10.25 1.28
C GLY A 216 11.46 -11.30 2.32
N LYS A 217 12.49 -11.97 2.85
CA LYS A 217 12.35 -12.94 3.94
C LYS A 217 13.01 -12.45 5.22
N PHE A 218 12.35 -12.64 6.36
CA PHE A 218 12.93 -12.51 7.69
C PHE A 218 12.79 -13.85 8.40
N SER A 219 13.91 -14.50 8.74
CA SER A 219 13.91 -15.84 9.32
C SER A 219 13.04 -16.83 8.50
N ASN A 220 13.16 -16.78 7.17
CA ASN A 220 12.40 -17.56 6.17
C ASN A 220 10.89 -17.25 6.04
N ILE A 221 10.38 -16.24 6.74
CA ILE A 221 8.98 -15.77 6.61
C ILE A 221 8.94 -14.54 5.71
N ASP A 222 7.97 -14.48 4.79
CA ASP A 222 7.74 -13.28 3.98
C ASP A 222 7.50 -12.05 4.85
N TYR A 223 8.10 -10.92 4.51
CA TYR A 223 7.77 -9.64 5.10
C TYR A 223 7.42 -8.61 4.03
N PHE A 224 6.58 -7.67 4.44
CA PHE A 224 6.30 -6.45 3.69
C PHE A 224 6.29 -5.27 4.67
N ILE A 225 7.09 -4.24 4.40
CA ILE A 225 7.16 -3.03 5.21
C ILE A 225 6.54 -1.89 4.42
N ARG A 226 5.48 -1.30 4.97
CA ARG A 226 4.87 -0.09 4.41
C ARG A 226 5.47 1.16 5.04
N PHE A 227 5.90 2.10 4.21
CA PHE A 227 6.32 3.43 4.65
C PHE A 227 5.19 4.43 4.41
N VAL A 228 4.84 5.20 5.44
CA VAL A 228 3.68 6.08 5.43
C VAL A 228 4.03 7.40 6.08
N LYS A 229 3.61 8.51 5.48
CA LYS A 229 3.70 9.84 6.12
C LYS A 229 2.83 9.88 7.38
N ASP A 230 3.29 10.59 8.39
CA ASP A 230 2.53 10.80 9.63
C ASP A 230 1.49 11.93 9.44
N TRP A 231 0.46 12.01 10.29
CA TRP A 231 -0.63 12.98 10.13
C TRP A 231 -0.16 14.44 10.04
N ASN A 232 0.94 14.78 10.72
CA ASN A 232 1.49 16.13 10.73
C ASN A 232 2.36 16.46 9.50
N GLU A 233 2.61 15.48 8.63
CA GLU A 233 3.37 15.64 7.38
C GLU A 233 2.46 15.72 6.15
N VAL A 234 1.14 15.60 6.36
CA VAL A 234 0.11 15.68 5.33
C VAL A 234 -0.75 16.91 5.59
N ASP A 235 -0.50 17.97 4.83
CA ASP A 235 -1.27 19.22 4.89
C ASP A 235 -2.49 19.22 3.92
N GLU A 236 -2.76 18.08 3.28
CA GLU A 236 -3.91 17.93 2.38
C GLU A 236 -5.17 17.56 3.13
N LYS A 237 -6.22 18.34 2.92
CA LYS A 237 -7.58 18.02 3.33
C LYS A 237 -8.38 17.56 2.12
N TYR A 238 -9.41 16.78 2.42
CA TYR A 238 -10.31 16.29 1.39
C TYR A 238 -10.98 17.45 0.65
N GLY A 239 -10.86 17.44 -0.68
CA GLY A 239 -11.37 18.48 -1.56
C GLY A 239 -10.39 19.60 -1.89
N ASP A 240 -9.23 19.69 -1.22
CA ASP A 240 -8.17 20.64 -1.55
C ASP A 240 -7.58 20.34 -2.95
N VAL A 241 -7.40 19.05 -3.24
CA VAL A 241 -7.01 18.53 -4.54
C VAL A 241 -8.16 17.74 -5.11
N ARG A 242 -8.59 18.10 -6.31
CA ARG A 242 -9.65 17.41 -7.05
C ARG A 242 -9.08 16.73 -8.28
N TYR A 243 -9.66 15.57 -8.58
CA TYR A 243 -9.27 14.72 -9.68
C TYR A 243 -10.46 14.58 -10.62
N ARG A 244 -10.20 14.62 -11.92
CA ARG A 244 -11.20 14.30 -12.94
C ARG A 244 -10.64 13.22 -13.85
N ASN A 245 -11.39 12.14 -14.00
CA ASN A 245 -11.06 11.04 -14.87
C ASN A 245 -11.05 11.51 -16.33
N CYS A 246 -9.91 11.37 -16.99
CA CYS A 246 -9.69 11.80 -18.36
C CYS A 246 -9.42 10.61 -19.30
N GLY A 247 -9.83 9.40 -18.92
CA GLY A 247 -9.63 8.18 -19.70
C GLY A 247 -8.37 7.43 -19.30
N TYR A 248 -7.87 6.59 -20.20
CA TYR A 248 -6.67 5.77 -19.99
C TYR A 248 -5.62 6.12 -21.02
N ALA A 249 -4.36 6.10 -20.60
CA ALA A 249 -3.23 6.37 -21.48
C ALA A 249 -2.05 5.45 -21.17
N LYS A 250 -1.22 5.28 -22.19
CA LYS A 250 0.12 4.73 -22.10
C LYS A 250 1.11 5.84 -22.41
N ILE A 251 2.09 6.03 -21.53
CA ILE A 251 3.10 7.07 -21.67
C ILE A 251 4.51 6.48 -21.62
N GLU A 252 5.43 7.20 -22.24
CA GLU A 252 6.87 7.09 -22.01
C GLU A 252 7.33 8.38 -21.34
N ALA A 253 8.08 8.29 -20.25
CA ALA A 253 8.58 9.47 -19.53
C ALA A 253 9.87 9.18 -18.77
N THR A 254 10.64 10.22 -18.46
CA THR A 254 11.81 10.14 -17.59
C THR A 254 11.41 10.51 -16.17
N VAL A 255 11.86 9.75 -15.16
CA VAL A 255 11.62 10.10 -13.76
C VAL A 255 12.53 11.28 -13.37
N ALA A 256 11.93 12.43 -13.10
CA ALA A 256 12.64 13.63 -12.67
C ALA A 256 12.93 13.62 -11.15
N ASP A 257 12.03 13.04 -10.36
CA ASP A 257 12.16 12.91 -8.90
C ASP A 257 11.42 11.66 -8.38
N ASP A 258 12.12 10.88 -7.55
CA ASP A 258 11.66 9.64 -6.91
C ASP A 258 11.65 9.73 -5.37
N ALA A 259 11.75 10.93 -4.78
CA ALA A 259 11.77 11.12 -3.32
C ALA A 259 10.54 10.53 -2.60
N GLU A 260 9.39 10.47 -3.29
CA GLU A 260 8.14 9.94 -2.76
C GLU A 260 7.89 8.46 -3.12
N SER A 261 8.85 7.81 -3.78
CA SER A 261 8.67 6.48 -4.38
C SER A 261 8.53 5.35 -3.36
N ILE A 262 9.08 5.49 -2.16
CA ILE A 262 9.04 4.46 -1.11
C ILE A 262 7.71 4.45 -0.34
N PHE A 263 6.96 5.55 -0.38
CA PHE A 263 5.79 5.75 0.45
C PHE A 263 4.54 5.13 -0.15
N THR A 264 3.53 4.85 0.67
CA THR A 264 2.18 4.56 0.20
C THR A 264 1.22 5.66 0.68
N PRO A 265 0.54 6.38 -0.23
CA PRO A 265 0.70 6.36 -1.70
C PRO A 265 2.10 6.81 -2.14
N CYS A 266 2.55 6.33 -3.31
CA CYS A 266 3.79 6.77 -3.95
C CYS A 266 3.50 7.72 -5.10
N THR A 267 4.44 8.62 -5.36
CA THR A 267 4.43 9.50 -6.53
C THR A 267 5.81 9.59 -7.16
N TYR A 268 5.85 9.76 -8.47
CA TYR A 268 7.04 10.03 -9.27
C TYR A 268 6.79 11.32 -10.04
N GLN A 269 7.63 12.32 -9.86
CA GLN A 269 7.61 13.48 -10.77
C GLN A 269 8.30 13.05 -12.07
N ILE A 270 7.72 13.42 -13.19
CA ILE A 270 8.21 13.01 -14.51
C ILE A 270 8.46 14.22 -15.41
N GLU A 271 9.35 14.02 -16.37
CA GLU A 271 9.64 14.96 -17.45
C GLU A 271 9.64 14.23 -18.79
N ASP A 272 9.62 15.00 -19.88
CA ASP A 272 9.60 14.51 -21.26
C ASP A 272 8.50 13.48 -21.56
N ALA A 273 7.34 13.63 -20.89
CA ALA A 273 6.23 12.70 -20.98
C ALA A 273 5.60 12.70 -22.38
N LYS A 274 5.74 11.59 -23.10
CA LYS A 274 5.16 11.33 -24.42
C LYS A 274 4.01 10.35 -24.29
N ILE A 275 2.86 10.71 -24.85
CA ILE A 275 1.72 9.79 -24.92
C ILE A 275 1.94 8.86 -26.10
N VAL A 276 2.03 7.56 -25.81
CA VAL A 276 2.14 6.48 -26.80
C VAL A 276 0.75 6.08 -27.28
N GLU A 277 -0.20 5.94 -26.35
CA GLU A 277 -1.61 5.60 -26.63
C GLU A 277 -2.53 6.38 -25.69
N GLY A 278 -3.73 6.73 -26.17
CA GLY A 278 -4.75 7.44 -25.37
C GLY A 278 -4.90 8.92 -25.72
N PRO A 279 -5.60 9.69 -24.86
CA PRO A 279 -5.96 11.08 -25.13
C PRO A 279 -4.74 12.00 -25.05
N LYS A 280 -4.62 12.94 -25.99
CA LYS A 280 -3.50 13.89 -26.13
C LYS A 280 -3.56 15.02 -25.09
N LEU A 281 -3.39 14.67 -23.82
CA LEU A 281 -3.49 15.58 -22.67
C LEU A 281 -2.09 15.92 -22.11
N GLN A 282 -1.83 17.21 -21.90
CA GLN A 282 -0.54 17.73 -21.43
C GLN A 282 -0.78 19.01 -20.59
N PRO A 283 0.12 19.40 -19.68
CA PRO A 283 1.35 18.68 -19.29
C PRO A 283 1.07 17.53 -18.33
N ILE A 284 1.69 16.38 -18.56
CA ILE A 284 1.69 15.26 -17.60
C ILE A 284 2.90 15.41 -16.69
N LYS A 285 2.67 15.60 -15.39
CA LYS A 285 3.74 15.95 -14.43
C LYS A 285 4.09 14.84 -13.45
N GLU A 286 3.21 13.86 -13.26
CA GLU A 286 3.48 12.79 -12.29
C GLU A 286 2.81 11.46 -12.64
N ILE A 287 3.40 10.39 -12.10
CA ILE A 287 2.80 9.06 -11.99
C ILE A 287 2.53 8.81 -10.51
N ALA A 288 1.35 8.32 -10.15
CA ALA A 288 0.96 8.06 -8.77
C ALA A 288 0.40 6.64 -8.60
N SER A 289 0.55 6.07 -7.41
CA SER A 289 -0.20 4.87 -7.03
C SER A 289 -0.48 4.79 -5.55
N PHE A 290 -1.63 4.22 -5.22
CA PHE A 290 -1.93 3.82 -3.86
C PHE A 290 -1.47 2.39 -3.58
N ARG A 291 -1.04 1.58 -4.54
CA ARG A 291 -0.63 0.18 -4.26
C ARG A 291 0.86 0.09 -3.97
N GLY A 292 1.20 -0.48 -2.81
CA GLY A 292 2.60 -0.66 -2.40
C GLY A 292 3.49 -1.46 -3.37
N ARG A 293 2.90 -2.21 -4.32
CA ARG A 293 3.67 -2.87 -5.38
C ARG A 293 4.30 -1.89 -6.38
N PHE A 294 3.75 -0.70 -6.54
CA PHE A 294 4.33 0.35 -7.40
C PHE A 294 5.29 1.26 -6.63
N CYS A 295 5.57 0.98 -5.35
CA CYS A 295 6.66 1.65 -4.65
C CYS A 295 8.01 1.18 -5.21
N GLU A 296 8.97 2.10 -5.28
CA GLU A 296 10.31 1.87 -5.84
C GLU A 296 10.34 1.24 -7.24
N GLN A 297 9.36 1.58 -8.09
CA GLN A 297 9.29 1.05 -9.44
C GLN A 297 10.41 1.57 -10.36
N ALA A 298 10.80 2.83 -10.18
CA ALA A 298 11.87 3.48 -10.92
C ALA A 298 12.61 4.49 -10.04
N LYS A 299 13.80 4.89 -10.46
CA LYS A 299 14.64 5.89 -9.82
C LYS A 299 14.78 7.14 -10.67
N LYS A 300 15.17 8.25 -10.04
CA LYS A 300 15.51 9.48 -10.76
C LYS A 300 16.50 9.20 -11.92
N GLY A 301 16.16 9.71 -13.10
CA GLY A 301 16.91 9.53 -14.34
C GLY A 301 16.57 8.26 -15.13
N GLU A 302 15.82 7.32 -14.57
CA GLU A 302 15.34 6.15 -15.32
C GLU A 302 14.14 6.50 -16.20
N THR A 303 14.11 5.97 -17.42
CA THR A 303 12.97 6.09 -18.33
C THR A 303 11.99 4.95 -18.11
N VAL A 304 10.69 5.27 -18.12
CA VAL A 304 9.62 4.30 -17.88
C VAL A 304 8.60 4.29 -19.01
N ILE A 305 8.01 3.12 -19.22
CA ILE A 305 6.75 2.96 -19.95
C ILE A 305 5.68 2.63 -18.92
N ALA A 306 4.64 3.45 -18.84
CA ALA A 306 3.57 3.28 -17.87
C ALA A 306 2.20 3.36 -18.52
N GLN A 307 1.25 2.56 -18.02
CA GLN A 307 -0.13 2.56 -18.45
C GLN A 307 -1.06 2.66 -17.25
N GLY A 308 -2.02 3.57 -17.31
CA GLY A 308 -2.95 3.80 -16.22
C GLY A 308 -4.04 4.81 -16.54
N LYS A 309 -4.81 5.18 -15.51
CA LYS A 309 -5.88 6.16 -15.60
C LYS A 309 -5.28 7.56 -15.66
N MET A 310 -5.62 8.32 -16.69
CA MET A 310 -5.25 9.73 -16.79
C MET A 310 -6.20 10.55 -15.91
N GLU A 311 -5.65 11.38 -15.02
CA GLU A 311 -6.43 12.27 -14.16
C GLU A 311 -5.98 13.72 -14.36
N HIS A 312 -6.95 14.62 -14.55
CA HIS A 312 -6.71 16.05 -14.43
C HIS A 312 -6.74 16.42 -12.94
N VAL A 313 -5.65 16.97 -12.44
CA VAL A 313 -5.44 17.35 -11.06
C VAL A 313 -5.61 18.85 -10.92
N THR A 314 -6.52 19.29 -10.05
CA THR A 314 -6.68 20.70 -9.68
C THR A 314 -6.36 20.85 -8.19
N ASP A 315 -5.23 21.48 -7.86
CA ASP A 315 -4.83 21.78 -6.48
C ASP A 315 -5.15 23.24 -6.15
N THR A 316 -6.18 23.44 -5.33
CA THR A 316 -6.67 24.78 -4.95
C THR A 316 -5.72 25.51 -4.02
N ARG A 317 -4.90 24.79 -3.24
CA ARG A 317 -3.92 25.38 -2.31
C ARG A 317 -2.75 25.99 -3.07
N ARG A 318 -2.29 25.27 -4.10
CA ARG A 318 -1.15 25.68 -4.94
C ARG A 318 -1.56 26.48 -6.17
N LYS A 319 -2.86 26.59 -6.45
CA LYS A 319 -3.42 27.21 -7.66
C LYS A 319 -2.79 26.63 -8.92
N SER A 320 -2.67 25.30 -8.96
CA SER A 320 -2.01 24.58 -10.04
C SER A 320 -2.92 23.54 -10.64
N GLU A 321 -2.79 23.35 -11.95
CA GLU A 321 -3.44 22.28 -12.68
C GLU A 321 -2.42 21.52 -13.53
N HIS A 322 -2.56 20.20 -13.59
CA HIS A 322 -1.73 19.31 -14.40
C HIS A 322 -2.44 17.98 -14.64
N PHE A 323 -1.87 17.15 -15.50
CA PHE A 323 -2.30 15.76 -15.65
C PHE A 323 -1.37 14.81 -14.90
N ARG A 324 -1.93 13.73 -14.37
CA ARG A 324 -1.18 12.62 -13.80
C ARG A 324 -1.64 11.28 -14.34
N LEU A 325 -0.76 10.28 -14.29
CA LEU A 325 -1.11 8.89 -14.54
C LEU A 325 -1.26 8.14 -13.21
N LEU A 326 -2.47 7.66 -12.90
CA LEU A 326 -2.75 6.85 -11.72
C LEU A 326 -2.68 5.35 -12.06
N LEU A 327 -1.88 4.60 -11.30
CA LEU A 327 -1.67 3.17 -11.49
C LEU A 327 -2.36 2.33 -10.41
N GLY A 328 -2.91 1.19 -10.81
CA GLY A 328 -3.40 0.14 -9.91
C GLY A 328 -4.92 0.08 -9.76
N ASN A 329 -5.67 0.70 -10.67
CA ASN A 329 -7.13 0.56 -10.71
C ASN A 329 -7.55 -0.67 -11.52
N LYS A 330 -6.76 -1.05 -12.53
CA LYS A 330 -7.03 -2.24 -13.36
C LYS A 330 -5.82 -3.18 -13.45
N PRO A 331 -6.05 -4.48 -13.74
CA PRO A 331 -4.95 -5.41 -14.02
C PRO A 331 -4.05 -4.99 -15.20
N SER A 332 -4.59 -4.17 -16.10
CA SER A 332 -3.87 -3.59 -17.24
C SER A 332 -2.91 -2.46 -16.87
N ASP A 333 -2.88 -2.02 -15.62
CA ASP A 333 -2.05 -0.90 -15.20
C ASP A 333 -0.66 -1.43 -14.85
N TYR A 334 0.38 -0.82 -15.42
CA TYR A 334 1.76 -1.22 -15.20
C TYR A 334 2.70 -0.03 -15.31
N MET A 335 3.93 -0.22 -14.83
CA MET A 335 5.05 0.70 -15.02
C MET A 335 6.32 -0.15 -15.08
N ILE A 336 7.00 -0.11 -16.21
CA ILE A 336 8.22 -0.88 -16.49
C ILE A 336 9.35 0.06 -16.88
N LEU A 337 10.59 -0.37 -16.64
CA LEU A 337 11.76 0.37 -17.13
C LEU A 337 11.89 0.21 -18.64
N LYS A 338 12.27 1.29 -19.31
CA LYS A 338 12.67 1.25 -20.71
C LYS A 338 14.19 1.07 -20.76
N HIS A 339 14.62 -0.09 -21.26
CA HIS A 339 16.03 -0.46 -21.40
C HIS A 339 16.63 0.04 -22.71
#